data_AF-A0A7W9WTK2-F1
#
_entry.id   AF-A0A7W9WTK2-F1
#
_cell.length_a   1.000
_cell.length_b   1.000
_cell.length_c   1.000
_cell.angle_alpha   90.00
_cell.angle_beta   90.00
_cell.angle_gamma   90.00
#
_symmetry.space_group_name_H-M   'P 1'
#
loop_
_entity.id
_entity.type
_entity.pdbx_description
1 polymer ?
#
loop_
_entity_poly.entity_id
_entity_poly.type
_entity_poly.pdbx_seq_one_letter_code
_entity_poly.pdbx_strand_id
1 'polypeptide(L)'
;MKKAVKRAKFLEHLANRTPCLIGMEACGGAPHWARQLTKMGHQVQPMPAEFVKAFNIRNKNDAADARAIWLAVHQPGKPVAVKTEMQQAMLALHRMRQQLIKFRTRLPETLARLHFVVFAVLMLVHFAALNTSA
;
A
#
# COMPACT_ATOMS: atom_id res chain seq x y z
N MET A 1 -12.91 12.49 -22.12
CA MET A 1 -11.95 13.05 -21.15
C MET A 1 -10.75 12.11 -21.00
N LYS A 2 -9.60 12.40 -21.62
CA LYS A 2 -8.34 11.61 -21.49
C LYS A 2 -7.10 12.52 -21.37
N LYS A 3 -7.20 13.64 -20.64
CA LYS A 3 -6.05 14.53 -20.45
C LYS A 3 -5.28 14.10 -19.21
N ALA A 4 -4.12 13.48 -19.40
CA ALA A 4 -3.23 13.15 -18.29
C ALA A 4 -2.68 14.45 -17.68
N VAL A 5 -2.77 14.57 -16.35
CA VAL A 5 -2.25 15.72 -15.60
C VAL A 5 -0.98 15.27 -14.90
N LYS A 6 0.14 15.99 -15.14
CA LYS A 6 1.40 15.72 -14.44
C LYS A 6 1.23 16.05 -12.95
N ARG A 7 1.86 15.26 -12.07
CA ARG A 7 1.79 15.43 -10.61
C ARG A 7 2.07 16.87 -10.15
N ALA A 8 3.08 17.53 -10.71
CA ALA A 8 3.44 18.90 -10.35
C ALA A 8 2.35 19.94 -10.68
N LYS A 9 1.52 19.66 -11.71
CA LYS A 9 0.42 20.51 -12.16
C LYS A 9 -0.94 20.08 -11.61
N PHE A 10 -1.00 19.01 -10.80
CA PHE A 10 -2.24 18.45 -10.31
C PHE A 10 -3.01 19.40 -9.40
N LEU A 11 -2.31 20.01 -8.44
CA LEU A 11 -2.91 20.97 -7.51
C LEU A 11 -3.37 22.25 -8.23
N GLU A 12 -2.55 22.79 -9.13
CA GLU A 12 -2.90 23.96 -9.96
C GLU A 12 -4.13 23.68 -10.83
N HIS A 13 -4.21 22.48 -11.41
CA HIS A 13 -5.35 22.07 -12.24
C HIS A 13 -6.66 21.98 -11.44
N LEU A 14 -6.60 21.61 -10.15
CA LEU A 14 -7.78 21.52 -9.29
C LEU A 14 -8.13 22.86 -8.64
N ALA A 15 -7.14 23.69 -8.31
CA ALA A 15 -7.35 25.05 -7.81
C ALA A 15 -8.14 25.93 -8.80
N ASN A 16 -7.98 25.69 -10.10
CA ASN A 16 -8.72 26.39 -11.16
C ASN A 16 -10.13 25.83 -11.41
N ARG A 17 -10.62 24.88 -10.61
CA ARG A 17 -11.96 24.30 -10.73
C ARG A 17 -12.87 24.75 -9.60
N THR A 18 -14.16 24.76 -9.87
CA THR A 18 -15.16 24.95 -8.82
C THR A 18 -15.07 23.82 -7.79
N PRO A 19 -15.38 24.12 -6.50
CA PRO A 19 -15.53 23.10 -5.46
C PRO A 19 -16.40 21.93 -5.94
N CYS A 20 -15.91 20.70 -5.74
CA CYS A 20 -16.57 19.49 -6.23
C CYS A 20 -16.26 18.30 -5.33
N LEU A 21 -17.06 17.23 -5.49
CA LEU A 21 -16.83 15.95 -4.83
C LEU A 21 -15.69 15.19 -5.53
N ILE A 22 -14.66 14.83 -4.77
CA ILE A 22 -13.50 14.07 -5.24
C ILE A 22 -13.48 12.72 -4.55
N GLY A 23 -13.79 11.67 -5.31
CA GLY A 23 -13.57 10.30 -4.91
C GLY A 23 -12.11 9.91 -4.97
N MET A 24 -11.62 9.20 -3.96
CA MET A 24 -10.28 8.63 -4.00
C MET A 24 -10.19 7.31 -3.24
N GLU A 25 -9.30 6.43 -3.68
CA GLU A 25 -8.94 5.24 -2.90
C GLU A 25 -8.04 5.62 -1.72
N ALA A 26 -8.32 5.05 -0.55
CA ALA A 26 -7.52 5.24 0.65
C ALA A 26 -6.18 4.48 0.57
N CYS A 27 -5.18 5.11 -0.03
CA CYS A 27 -3.80 4.62 -0.08
C CYS A 27 -2.89 5.35 0.93
N GLY A 28 -1.61 4.94 1.03
CA GLY A 28 -0.65 5.56 1.95
C GLY A 28 -0.44 7.07 1.72
N GLY A 29 -0.61 7.54 0.48
CA GLY A 29 -0.52 8.96 0.12
C GLY A 29 -1.86 9.71 0.10
N ALA A 30 -3.00 9.02 0.22
CA ALA A 30 -4.31 9.63 0.12
C ALA A 30 -4.57 10.72 1.18
N PRO A 31 -4.18 10.56 2.46
CA PRO A 31 -4.42 11.60 3.46
C PRO A 31 -3.75 12.94 3.13
N HIS A 32 -2.55 12.93 2.55
CA HIS A 32 -1.86 14.16 2.15
C HIS A 32 -2.68 14.92 1.09
N TRP A 33 -3.10 14.22 0.04
CA TRP A 33 -3.90 14.80 -1.03
C TRP A 33 -5.26 15.26 -0.53
N ALA A 34 -5.94 14.45 0.29
CA ALA A 34 -7.22 14.81 0.86
C ALA A 34 -7.16 16.12 1.67
N ARG A 35 -6.09 16.31 2.48
CA ARG A 35 -5.88 17.58 3.20
C ARG A 35 -5.67 18.77 2.26
N GLN A 36 -4.85 18.62 1.21
CA GLN A 36 -4.60 19.70 0.23
C GLN A 36 -5.88 20.08 -0.53
N LEU A 37 -6.66 19.09 -0.98
CA LEU A 37 -7.89 19.30 -1.72
C LEU A 37 -9.00 19.90 -0.85
N THR A 38 -9.09 19.48 0.41
CA THR A 38 -10.04 20.06 1.37
C THR A 38 -9.72 21.54 1.64
N LYS A 39 -8.44 21.92 1.73
CA LYS A 39 -8.01 23.32 1.86
C LYS A 39 -8.42 24.20 0.68
N MET A 40 -8.56 23.60 -0.51
CA MET A 40 -9.04 24.29 -1.73
C MET A 40 -10.57 24.35 -1.81
N GLY A 41 -11.29 23.83 -0.81
CA GLY A 41 -12.76 23.83 -0.77
C GLY A 41 -13.42 22.62 -1.43
N HIS A 42 -12.67 21.65 -1.95
CA HIS A 42 -13.26 20.42 -2.49
C HIS A 42 -13.73 19.49 -1.37
N GLN A 43 -14.85 18.81 -1.61
CA GLN A 43 -15.30 17.73 -0.74
C GLN A 43 -14.57 16.46 -1.13
N VAL A 44 -13.76 15.90 -0.23
CA VAL A 44 -13.00 14.67 -0.51
C VAL A 44 -13.64 13.48 0.18
N GLN A 45 -13.85 12.41 -0.56
CA GLN A 45 -14.41 11.15 -0.07
C GLN A 45 -13.42 10.01 -0.28
N PRO A 46 -12.50 9.77 0.67
CA PRO A 46 -11.61 8.62 0.64
C PRO A 46 -12.41 7.33 0.90
N MET A 47 -12.21 6.30 0.09
CA MET A 47 -12.91 5.01 0.21
C MET A 47 -11.94 3.88 0.50
N PRO A 48 -12.37 2.83 1.23
CA PRO A 48 -11.54 1.65 1.44
C PRO A 48 -11.14 0.98 0.12
N ALA A 49 -9.89 0.55 0.01
CA ALA A 49 -9.39 -0.17 -1.18
C ALA A 49 -10.25 -1.41 -1.52
N GLU A 50 -10.68 -2.15 -0.50
CA GLU A 50 -11.55 -3.32 -0.64
C GLU A 50 -12.91 -2.97 -1.25
N PHE A 51 -13.45 -1.81 -0.88
CA PHE A 51 -14.72 -1.33 -1.41
C PHE A 51 -14.58 -0.93 -2.88
N VAL A 52 -13.54 -0.17 -3.23
CA VAL A 52 -13.26 0.22 -4.63
C VAL A 52 -12.99 -1.01 -5.50
N LYS A 53 -12.28 -2.01 -4.97
CA LYS A 53 -11.94 -3.25 -5.67
C LYS A 53 -13.17 -4.05 -6.11
N ALA A 54 -14.29 -3.97 -5.40
CA ALA A 54 -15.54 -4.63 -5.78
C ALA A 54 -16.10 -4.12 -7.13
N PHE A 55 -15.73 -2.89 -7.53
CA PHE A 55 -16.19 -2.26 -8.77
C PHE A 55 -15.15 -2.33 -9.91
N ASN A 56 -13.99 -2.94 -9.67
CA ASN A 56 -12.94 -3.06 -10.68
C ASN A 56 -13.14 -4.30 -11.55
N ILE A 57 -13.38 -4.08 -12.85
CA ILE A 57 -13.54 -5.14 -13.84
C ILE A 57 -12.15 -5.67 -14.22
N ARG A 58 -11.61 -6.61 -13.40
CA ARG A 58 -10.38 -7.45 -13.57
C ARG A 58 -9.42 -7.10 -14.73
N ASN A 59 -9.06 -5.84 -14.89
CA ASN A 59 -8.17 -5.34 -15.93
C ASN A 59 -7.43 -4.14 -15.35
N LYS A 60 -6.12 -4.31 -15.17
CA LYS A 60 -5.27 -3.34 -14.48
C LYS A 60 -4.98 -2.16 -15.43
N ASN A 61 -5.76 -1.11 -15.29
CA ASN A 61 -5.77 0.05 -16.16
C ASN A 61 -6.21 1.28 -15.36
N ASP A 62 -5.48 2.39 -15.44
CA ASP A 62 -5.80 3.64 -14.74
C ASP A 62 -7.24 4.15 -15.03
N ALA A 63 -7.72 3.98 -16.26
CA ALA A 63 -9.08 4.34 -16.63
C ALA A 63 -10.13 3.37 -16.04
N ALA A 64 -9.79 2.09 -15.84
CA ALA A 64 -10.67 1.15 -15.14
C ALA A 64 -10.72 1.47 -13.65
N ASP A 65 -9.57 1.80 -13.05
CA ASP A 65 -9.47 2.20 -11.64
C ASP A 65 -10.24 3.51 -11.40
N ALA A 66 -10.10 4.51 -12.28
CA ALA A 66 -10.86 5.76 -12.20
C ALA A 66 -12.38 5.53 -12.31
N ARG A 67 -12.81 4.60 -13.17
CA ARG A 67 -14.24 4.22 -13.27
C ARG A 67 -14.71 3.50 -12.01
N ALA A 68 -13.92 2.58 -11.45
CA ALA A 68 -14.25 1.87 -10.22
C ALA A 68 -14.39 2.83 -9.03
N ILE A 69 -13.47 3.79 -8.89
CA ILE A 69 -13.55 4.86 -7.90
C ILE A 69 -14.83 5.69 -8.14
N TRP A 70 -15.09 6.12 -9.38
CA TRP A 70 -16.28 6.89 -9.69
C TRP A 70 -17.57 6.13 -9.33
N LEU A 71 -17.69 4.85 -9.67
CA LEU A 71 -18.83 4.02 -9.30
C LEU A 71 -18.96 3.89 -7.78
N ALA A 72 -17.85 3.60 -7.09
CA ALA A 72 -17.84 3.41 -5.64
C ALA A 72 -18.30 4.66 -4.87
N VAL A 73 -17.97 5.87 -5.32
CA VAL A 73 -18.39 7.12 -4.66
C VAL A 73 -19.92 7.25 -4.58
N HIS A 74 -20.63 6.77 -5.60
CA HIS A 74 -22.08 6.87 -5.69
C HIS A 74 -22.81 5.79 -4.89
N GLN A 75 -22.09 4.79 -4.38
CA GLN A 75 -22.67 3.72 -3.61
C GLN A 75 -22.74 4.09 -2.12
N PRO A 76 -23.76 3.63 -1.38
CA PRO A 76 -23.83 3.85 0.05
C PRO A 76 -22.68 3.13 0.74
N GLY A 77 -21.74 3.89 1.29
CA GLY A 77 -20.53 3.36 1.91
C GLY A 77 -19.94 4.34 2.92
N LYS A 78 -19.27 3.82 3.94
CA LYS A 78 -18.62 4.66 4.96
C LYS A 78 -17.27 5.17 4.42
N PRO A 79 -17.07 6.49 4.29
CA PRO A 79 -15.77 7.03 3.90
C PRO A 79 -14.74 6.82 4.99
N VAL A 80 -13.48 6.73 4.58
CA VAL A 80 -12.32 6.65 5.48
C VAL A 80 -11.96 8.04 5.95
N ALA A 81 -11.77 8.20 7.26
CA ALA A 81 -11.35 9.47 7.85
C ALA A 81 -9.99 9.94 7.32
N VAL A 82 -9.89 11.23 7.00
CA VAL A 82 -8.63 11.86 6.60
C VAL A 82 -7.76 12.04 7.84
N LYS A 83 -6.63 11.33 7.85
CA LYS A 83 -5.66 11.41 8.96
C LYS A 83 -4.95 12.76 8.96
N THR A 84 -4.72 13.31 10.15
CA THR A 84 -3.82 14.44 10.35
C THR A 84 -2.38 14.04 10.06
N GLU A 85 -1.50 15.03 9.89
CA GLU A 85 -0.06 14.76 9.70
C GLU A 85 0.54 14.02 10.89
N MET A 86 0.18 14.41 12.11
CA MET A 86 0.62 13.73 13.31
C MET A 86 0.10 12.29 13.39
N GLN A 87 -1.19 12.06 13.10
CA GLN A 87 -1.75 10.69 13.07
C GLN A 87 -1.05 9.82 12.02
N GLN A 88 -0.77 10.37 10.84
CA GLN A 88 -0.06 9.67 9.78
C GLN A 88 1.39 9.36 10.18
N ALA A 89 2.09 10.29 10.82
CA ALA A 89 3.46 10.11 11.33
C ALA A 89 3.51 9.04 12.44
N MET A 90 2.61 9.11 13.42
CA MET A 90 2.53 8.11 14.50
C MET A 90 2.29 6.70 13.96
N LEU A 91 1.38 6.54 12.98
CA LEU A 91 1.16 5.25 12.32
C LEU A 91 2.40 4.76 11.55
N ALA A 92 3.15 5.67 10.92
CA ALA A 92 4.39 5.32 10.24
C ALA A 92 5.44 4.81 11.25
N LEU A 93 5.65 5.53 12.37
CA LEU A 93 6.54 5.12 13.45
C LEU A 93 6.14 3.76 14.04
N HIS A 94 4.84 3.55 14.29
CA HIS A 94 4.34 2.27 14.78
C HIS A 94 4.66 1.13 13.80
N ARG A 95 4.43 1.34 12.50
CA ARG A 95 4.75 0.33 11.46
C ARG A 95 6.24 0.04 11.38
N MET A 96 7.09 1.08 11.44
CA MET A 96 8.55 0.92 11.47
C MET A 96 8.99 0.09 12.67
N ARG A 97 8.48 0.39 13.87
CA ARG A 97 8.75 -0.41 15.08
C ARG A 97 8.32 -1.86 14.89
N GLN A 98 7.12 -2.11 14.38
CA GLN A 98 6.63 -3.47 14.11
C GLN A 98 7.52 -4.23 13.11
N GLN A 99 8.01 -3.56 12.07
CA GLN A 99 8.95 -4.15 11.12
C GLN A 99 10.28 -4.51 11.81
N LEU A 100 10.83 -3.61 12.61
CA LEU A 100 12.08 -3.86 13.36
C LEU A 100 11.94 -5.03 14.34
N ILE A 101 10.80 -5.13 15.04
CA ILE A 101 10.53 -6.28 15.93
C ILE A 101 10.49 -7.58 15.11
N LYS A 102 9.79 -7.60 13.97
CA LYS A 102 9.75 -8.78 13.09
C LYS A 102 11.12 -9.16 12.56
N PHE A 103 11.97 -8.20 12.20
CA PHE A 103 13.35 -8.48 11.81
C PHE A 103 14.14 -9.08 12.97
N ARG A 104 14.05 -8.49 14.17
CA ARG A 104 14.73 -8.99 15.37
C ARG A 104 14.33 -10.42 15.71
N THR A 105 13.06 -10.79 15.58
CA THR A 105 12.60 -12.16 15.86
C THR A 105 12.90 -13.15 14.74
N ARG A 106 12.84 -12.72 13.47
CA ARG A 106 13.10 -13.59 12.31
C ARG A 106 14.58 -13.93 12.15
N LEU A 107 15.49 -13.03 12.52
CA LEU A 107 16.94 -13.24 12.37
C LEU A 107 17.44 -14.53 13.03
N PRO A 108 17.20 -14.80 14.34
CA PRO A 108 17.65 -16.03 14.98
C PRO A 108 17.01 -17.29 14.37
N GLU A 109 15.71 -17.25 14.02
CA GLU A 109 15.04 -18.37 13.34
C GLU A 109 15.68 -18.66 11.98
N THR A 110 16.03 -17.62 11.23
CA THR A 110 16.67 -17.75 9.91
C THR A 110 18.08 -18.32 10.05
N LEU A 111 18.86 -17.86 11.03
CA LEU A 111 20.19 -18.38 11.32
C LEU A 111 20.14 -19.84 11.76
N ALA A 112 19.22 -20.21 12.65
CA ALA A 112 19.04 -21.59 13.11
C ALA A 112 18.67 -22.52 11.94
N ARG A 113 17.75 -22.09 11.06
CA ARG A 113 17.40 -22.82 9.83
C ARG A 113 18.59 -22.99 8.90
N LEU A 114 19.38 -21.94 8.69
CA LEU A 114 20.57 -22.01 7.84
C LEU A 114 21.61 -22.97 8.42
N HIS A 115 21.85 -22.93 9.73
CA HIS A 115 22.77 -23.84 10.40
C HIS A 115 22.35 -25.31 10.22
N PHE A 116 21.05 -25.60 10.38
CA PHE A 116 20.52 -26.96 10.16
C PHE A 116 20.73 -27.43 8.71
N VAL A 117 20.48 -26.58 7.72
CA VAL A 117 20.71 -26.91 6.30
C VAL A 117 22.18 -27.18 6.03
N VAL A 118 23.09 -26.33 6.52
CA VAL A 118 24.55 -26.52 6.35
C VAL A 118 25.01 -27.83 6.98
N PHE A 119 24.56 -28.12 8.21
CA PHE A 119 24.89 -29.35 8.90
C PHE A 119 24.38 -30.59 8.16
N ALA A 120 23.13 -30.56 7.67
CA ALA A 120 22.55 -31.67 6.90
C ALA A 120 23.32 -31.94 5.59
N VAL A 121 23.73 -30.89 4.86
CA VAL A 121 24.55 -31.03 3.64
C VAL A 121 25.92 -31.61 3.97
N LEU A 122 26.59 -31.13 5.02
CA LEU A 122 27.88 -31.66 5.46
C LEU A 122 27.79 -33.15 5.82
N MET A 123 26.74 -33.54 6.55
CA MET A 123 26.49 -34.95 6.90
C MET A 123 26.26 -35.82 5.67
N LEU A 124 25.49 -35.33 4.67
CA LEU A 124 25.28 -36.02 3.40
C LEU A 124 26.58 -36.23 2.62
N VAL A 125 27.42 -35.19 2.52
CA VAL A 125 28.73 -35.28 1.85
C VAL A 125 29.64 -36.26 2.58
N HIS A 126 29.68 -36.20 3.91
CA HIS A 126 30.48 -37.13 4.72
C HIS A 126 30.01 -38.57 4.55
N PHE A 127 28.70 -38.82 4.61
CA PHE A 127 28.12 -40.15 4.39
C PHE A 127 28.41 -40.67 2.98
N ALA A 128 28.29 -39.82 1.95
CA ALA A 128 28.63 -40.19 0.59
C ALA A 128 30.11 -40.58 0.45
N ALA A 129 31.04 -39.83 1.04
CA ALA A 129 32.48 -40.11 1.01
C ALA A 129 32.85 -41.43 1.72
N LEU A 130 32.17 -41.76 2.82
CA LEU A 130 32.33 -43.05 3.49
C LEU A 130 31.87 -44.22 2.60
N ASN A 131 30.82 -44.03 1.81
CA ASN A 131 30.23 -45.08 0.98
C ASN A 131 30.96 -45.30 -0.36
N THR A 132 31.75 -44.34 -0.85
CA THR A 132 32.62 -44.51 -2.03
C THR A 132 34.00 -45.10 -1.73
N SER A 133 34.37 -45.21 -0.44
CA SER A 133 35.65 -45.74 0.01
C SER A 133 35.58 -47.24 0.39
N ALA A 134 34.45 -47.90 0.10
CA ALA A 134 34.19 -49.32 0.27
C ALA A 134 33.94 -49.97 -1.10
#